data_AF-A0A1V6CQQ4-F1
#
_entry.id   AF-A0A1V6CQQ4-F1
#
_cell.length_a   1.000
_cell.length_b   1.000
_cell.length_c   1.000
_cell.angle_alpha   90.00
_cell.angle_beta   90.00
_cell.angle_gamma   90.00
#
_symmetry.space_group_name_H-M   'P 1'
#
loop_
_entity.id
_entity.type
_entity.pdbx_description
1 polymer ?
#
loop_
_entity_poly.entity_id
_entity_poly.type
_entity_poly.pdbx_seq_one_letter_code
_entity_poly.pdbx_strand_id
1 'polypeptide(L)'
;MVNAQIIIDHHCTEISAIPLEAILAAKADLHIAYGHTSHGSQLVSGMTGLIPYANAGGSGLRLPMNVFSFNNGGSGDALDLHDQAMAGDVGYYPDWVNNTRTYLGAPNQATGRGTGAHADVNVIVWSWCGQVSSQTEASLITNYLAPMSQLEKDYPGIKFVYMTGHLDGTGAGGNLHIRNEQIRNYCWTNKKILYDFADIESYDPDGQVNYMLLMANDNCDYDSDGNGSRDKNWAVEWQNSHKVDVEWYACSTAHSQSLNGNLKGFAAWHLWTRLANWEGISGIHDRNVETAYRIYPNPFSQELIIETNGNSKDFELLNACGQVVIQGTVSGKTTVQTGNLASGLYLVRLGNIDFTEYSKIIKE
;
A
#
# COMPACT_ATOMS: atom_id res chain seq x y z
N MET A 1 20.34 -9.49 1.65
CA MET A 1 18.98 -9.92 2.01
C MET A 1 18.11 -9.71 0.80
N VAL A 2 17.22 -10.65 0.46
CA VAL A 2 16.26 -10.44 -0.63
C VAL A 2 15.27 -9.39 -0.12
N ASN A 3 15.26 -8.18 -0.68
CA ASN A 3 14.23 -7.21 -0.33
C ASN A 3 12.88 -7.81 -0.73
N ALA A 4 12.04 -8.08 0.26
CA ALA A 4 10.66 -8.45 0.01
C ALA A 4 9.96 -7.26 -0.65
N GLN A 5 9.19 -7.54 -1.68
CA GLN A 5 8.35 -6.53 -2.31
C GLN A 5 7.33 -6.02 -1.29
N ILE A 6 7.17 -4.70 -1.21
CA ILE A 6 6.15 -4.05 -0.38
C ILE A 6 5.35 -3.15 -1.30
N ILE A 7 4.06 -3.42 -1.46
CA ILE A 7 3.13 -2.54 -2.18
C ILE A 7 2.13 -2.04 -1.15
N ILE A 8 1.97 -0.72 -1.09
CA ILE A 8 1.01 -0.02 -0.23
C ILE A 8 0.03 0.70 -1.15
N ASP A 9 -1.20 0.20 -1.19
CA ASP A 9 -2.26 0.60 -2.12
C ASP A 9 -3.56 0.85 -1.33
N HIS A 10 -4.71 0.95 -2.00
CA HIS A 10 -6.00 1.18 -1.32
C HIS A 10 -6.39 0.08 -0.32
N HIS A 11 -5.85 -1.12 -0.42
CA HIS A 11 -6.06 -2.20 0.57
C HIS A 11 -5.29 -1.96 1.88
N CYS A 12 -4.37 -1.00 1.89
CA CYS A 12 -3.55 -0.64 3.03
C CYS A 12 -4.07 0.61 3.75
N THR A 13 -5.39 0.84 3.76
CA THR A 13 -5.99 2.06 4.33
C THR A 13 -6.76 1.81 5.64
N GLU A 14 -6.87 0.57 6.09
CA GLU A 14 -7.53 0.24 7.36
C GLU A 14 -6.58 0.47 8.54
N ILE A 15 -6.69 1.61 9.23
CA ILE A 15 -5.77 1.95 10.33
C ILE A 15 -5.92 1.03 11.55
N SER A 16 -7.12 0.50 11.79
CA SER A 16 -7.36 -0.40 12.93
C SER A 16 -6.71 -1.78 12.76
N ALA A 17 -6.28 -2.12 11.55
CA ALA A 17 -5.56 -3.34 11.24
C ALA A 17 -4.13 -3.36 11.78
N ILE A 18 -3.52 -2.20 12.04
CA ILE A 18 -2.12 -2.12 12.47
C ILE A 18 -2.05 -2.36 13.99
N PRO A 19 -1.39 -3.42 14.45
CA PRO A 19 -1.30 -3.70 15.87
C PRO A 19 -0.27 -2.78 16.55
N LEU A 20 -0.42 -2.58 17.86
CA LEU A 20 0.42 -1.67 18.65
C LEU A 20 1.91 -1.99 18.51
N GLU A 21 2.29 -3.26 18.56
CA GLU A 21 3.67 -3.71 18.45
C GLU A 21 4.31 -3.32 17.11
N ALA A 22 3.54 -3.31 16.02
CA ALA A 22 4.04 -2.91 14.71
C ALA A 22 4.30 -1.40 14.65
N ILE A 23 3.42 -0.60 15.28
CA ILE A 23 3.62 0.84 15.40
C ILE A 23 4.88 1.14 16.22
N LEU A 24 5.05 0.46 17.37
CA LEU A 24 6.22 0.64 18.23
C LEU A 24 7.51 0.20 17.53
N ALA A 25 7.49 -0.91 16.77
CA ALA A 25 8.63 -1.35 15.97
C ALA A 25 9.02 -0.29 14.92
N ALA A 26 8.05 0.29 14.22
CA ALA A 26 8.32 1.36 13.26
C ALA A 26 8.97 2.59 13.92
N LYS A 27 8.49 3.00 15.09
CA LYS A 27 9.07 4.13 15.84
C LYS A 27 10.49 3.84 16.35
N ALA A 28 10.77 2.60 16.71
CA ALA A 28 12.09 2.20 17.21
C ALA A 28 13.13 2.06 16.08
N ASP A 29 12.71 1.59 14.90
CA ASP A 29 13.64 1.16 13.85
C ASP A 29 13.84 2.19 12.74
N LEU A 30 12.84 3.04 12.45
CA LEU A 30 12.85 3.88 11.25
C LEU A 30 13.32 5.29 11.52
N HIS A 31 14.22 5.75 10.64
CA HIS A 31 14.68 7.12 10.51
C HIS A 31 14.44 7.55 9.07
N ILE A 32 13.35 8.31 8.85
CA ILE A 32 12.77 8.54 7.54
C ILE A 32 13.10 9.95 7.07
N ALA A 33 13.61 10.08 5.84
CA ALA A 33 13.70 11.37 5.17
C ALA A 33 12.72 11.42 3.99
N TYR A 34 11.83 12.43 4.01
CA TYR A 34 10.77 12.60 3.03
C TYR A 34 10.93 13.93 2.28
N GLY A 35 11.12 13.86 0.96
CA GLY A 35 11.19 15.03 0.08
C GLY A 35 9.89 15.19 -0.73
N HIS A 36 9.28 16.36 -0.67
CA HIS A 36 8.06 16.65 -1.44
C HIS A 36 7.74 18.15 -1.52
N THR A 37 6.80 18.46 -2.42
CA THR A 37 6.10 19.75 -2.49
C THR A 37 4.60 19.54 -2.19
N SER A 38 3.71 20.30 -2.84
CA SER A 38 2.29 20.45 -2.47
C SER A 38 1.55 19.12 -2.29
N HIS A 39 1.41 18.29 -3.35
CA HIS A 39 0.65 17.02 -3.25
C HIS A 39 1.26 16.02 -2.27
N GLY A 40 2.58 15.97 -2.13
CA GLY A 40 3.20 15.06 -1.16
C GLY A 40 2.90 15.41 0.30
N SER A 41 2.52 16.66 0.60
CA SER A 41 2.14 17.05 1.98
C SER A 41 0.88 16.35 2.48
N GLN A 42 0.05 15.81 1.57
CA GLN A 42 -1.21 15.18 1.92
C GLN A 42 -1.04 13.99 2.88
N LEU A 43 0.03 13.21 2.73
CA LEU A 43 0.38 12.10 3.62
C LEU A 43 0.60 12.59 5.06
N VAL A 44 1.36 13.67 5.20
CA VAL A 44 1.73 14.25 6.50
C VAL A 44 0.53 14.97 7.12
N SER A 45 -0.30 15.65 6.32
CA SER A 45 -1.57 16.23 6.78
C SER A 45 -2.52 15.16 7.34
N GLY A 46 -2.66 14.03 6.65
CA GLY A 46 -3.41 12.87 7.13
C GLY A 46 -2.82 12.34 8.44
N MET A 47 -1.53 12.01 8.46
CA MET A 47 -0.86 11.52 9.68
C MET A 47 -1.00 12.49 10.86
N THR A 48 -0.97 13.80 10.62
CA THR A 48 -1.14 14.82 11.66
C THR A 48 -2.54 14.76 12.26
N GLY A 49 -3.58 14.70 11.43
CA GLY A 49 -4.97 14.59 11.90
C GLY A 49 -5.30 13.24 12.55
N LEU A 50 -4.60 12.17 12.17
CA LEU A 50 -4.75 10.84 12.78
C LEU A 50 -4.45 10.85 14.29
N ILE A 51 -3.51 11.68 14.76
CA ILE A 51 -3.11 11.71 16.18
C ILE A 51 -4.29 12.05 17.10
N PRO A 52 -4.96 13.21 17.00
CA PRO A 52 -6.12 13.53 17.84
C PRO A 52 -7.31 12.61 17.56
N TYR A 53 -7.49 12.16 16.31
CA TYR A 53 -8.56 11.23 15.94
C TYR A 53 -8.43 9.88 16.67
N ALA A 54 -7.23 9.27 16.65
CA ALA A 54 -6.96 8.02 17.35
C ALA A 54 -7.04 8.18 18.88
N ASN A 55 -6.56 9.31 19.42
CA ASN A 55 -6.68 9.63 20.83
C ASN A 55 -8.15 9.70 21.31
N ALA A 56 -9.06 10.11 20.42
CA ALA A 56 -10.50 10.15 20.67
C ALA A 56 -11.21 8.80 20.45
N GLY A 57 -10.48 7.77 20.01
CA GLY A 57 -11.05 6.45 19.69
C GLY A 57 -11.70 6.34 18.31
N GLY A 58 -11.34 7.24 17.38
CA GLY A 58 -11.75 7.16 15.98
C GLY A 58 -11.39 5.81 15.36
N SER A 59 -12.19 5.34 14.41
CA SER A 59 -12.14 3.98 13.84
C SER A 59 -12.21 2.86 14.89
N GLY A 60 -12.79 3.16 16.07
CA GLY A 60 -12.86 2.21 17.19
C GLY A 60 -11.52 1.90 17.85
N LEU A 61 -10.48 2.68 17.57
CA LEU A 61 -9.13 2.47 18.09
C LEU A 61 -9.10 2.55 19.63
N ARG A 62 -8.35 1.62 20.23
CA ARG A 62 -8.10 1.57 21.69
C ARG A 62 -6.61 1.45 21.95
N LEU A 63 -5.85 2.42 21.45
CA LEU A 63 -4.40 2.47 21.54
C LEU A 63 -3.95 3.52 22.57
N PRO A 64 -2.69 3.44 23.06
CA PRO A 64 -2.13 4.48 23.91
C PRO A 64 -2.21 5.87 23.26
N MET A 65 -2.35 6.90 24.10
CA MET A 65 -2.33 8.28 23.64
C MET A 65 -1.05 8.58 22.86
N ASN A 66 -1.17 9.32 21.76
CA ASN A 66 -0.07 9.78 20.92
C ASN A 66 0.76 8.63 20.29
N VAL A 67 0.18 7.42 20.18
CA VAL A 67 0.86 6.27 19.57
C VAL A 67 1.32 6.56 18.14
N PHE A 68 0.56 7.35 17.39
CA PHE A 68 0.86 7.78 16.01
C PHE A 68 1.61 9.11 15.92
N SER A 69 2.18 9.62 17.02
CA SER A 69 3.00 10.83 16.94
C SER A 69 4.29 10.60 16.14
N PHE A 70 4.66 11.62 15.37
CA PHE A 70 5.89 11.68 14.59
C PHE A 70 6.50 13.08 14.71
N ASN A 71 7.83 13.17 14.59
CA ASN A 71 8.57 14.43 14.47
C ASN A 71 9.97 14.14 13.92
N ASN A 72 10.67 15.21 13.51
CA ASN A 72 12.09 15.10 13.18
C ASN A 72 12.90 14.83 14.47
N GLY A 73 13.58 13.68 14.51
CA GLY A 73 14.40 13.21 15.61
C GLY A 73 13.72 12.19 16.54
N GLY A 74 12.47 11.76 16.26
CA GLY A 74 11.78 10.72 17.03
C GLY A 74 11.59 11.03 18.52
N SER A 75 11.64 12.30 18.90
CA SER A 75 11.60 12.74 20.30
C SER A 75 10.25 12.45 20.95
N GLY A 76 10.25 12.12 22.25
CA GLY A 76 9.03 11.79 22.99
C GLY A 76 8.37 10.49 22.51
N ASP A 77 9.19 9.48 22.20
CA ASP A 77 8.78 8.18 21.66
C ASP A 77 8.04 8.28 20.31
N ALA A 78 8.27 9.33 19.52
CA ALA A 78 7.62 9.55 18.23
C ALA A 78 8.32 8.80 17.09
N LEU A 79 7.62 8.58 15.97
CA LEU A 79 8.27 8.13 14.72
C LEU A 79 9.23 9.22 14.23
N ASP A 80 10.46 8.84 13.89
CA ASP A 80 11.42 9.77 13.32
C ASP A 80 11.17 9.99 11.82
N LEU A 81 10.55 11.13 11.52
CA LEU A 81 10.19 11.54 10.16
C LEU A 81 10.67 12.98 9.92
N HIS A 82 11.66 13.11 9.06
CA HIS A 82 12.18 14.37 8.59
C HIS A 82 11.31 14.83 7.42
N ASP A 83 10.25 15.55 7.75
CA ASP A 83 9.35 16.12 6.76
C ASP A 83 10.05 17.25 6.00
N GLN A 84 9.83 17.32 4.69
CA GLN A 84 10.54 18.23 3.79
C GLN A 84 12.08 18.17 3.96
N ALA A 85 12.63 16.98 4.21
CA ALA A 85 14.07 16.76 4.46
C ALA A 85 14.97 17.32 3.35
N MET A 86 14.45 17.32 2.12
CA MET A 86 15.17 17.71 0.91
C MET A 86 14.28 18.65 0.09
N ALA A 87 14.90 19.66 -0.52
CA ALA A 87 14.19 20.66 -1.30
C ALA A 87 13.61 20.10 -2.61
N GLY A 88 12.39 20.51 -2.94
CA GLY A 88 11.69 20.13 -4.16
C GLY A 88 10.90 18.83 -4.04
N ASP A 89 10.59 18.24 -5.19
CA ASP A 89 9.95 16.93 -5.34
C ASP A 89 10.69 16.09 -6.38
N VAL A 90 10.31 14.82 -6.54
CA VAL A 90 11.04 13.87 -7.39
C VAL A 90 10.95 14.18 -8.88
N GLY A 91 10.09 15.11 -9.29
CA GLY A 91 9.97 15.54 -10.68
C GLY A 91 11.10 16.43 -11.17
N TYR A 92 11.92 16.96 -10.26
CA TYR A 92 13.04 17.86 -10.60
C TYR A 92 14.34 17.08 -10.74
N TYR A 93 14.52 16.35 -11.85
CA TYR A 93 15.80 15.71 -12.18
C TYR A 93 16.76 16.71 -12.87
N PRO A 94 18.05 16.78 -12.51
CA PRO A 94 18.77 15.91 -11.57
C PRO A 94 18.75 16.37 -10.10
N ASP A 95 18.06 17.46 -9.78
CA ASP A 95 18.12 18.09 -8.46
C ASP A 95 17.70 17.16 -7.31
N TRP A 96 16.63 16.38 -7.45
CA TRP A 96 16.19 15.45 -6.38
C TRP A 96 17.26 14.40 -6.06
N VAL A 97 18.01 13.94 -7.08
CA VAL A 97 19.13 12.98 -6.90
C VAL A 97 20.29 13.66 -6.17
N ASN A 98 20.63 14.88 -6.60
CA ASN A 98 21.70 15.66 -5.99
C ASN A 98 21.37 15.97 -4.53
N ASN A 99 20.14 16.41 -4.25
CA ASN A 99 19.65 16.70 -2.91
C ASN A 99 19.67 15.45 -2.02
N THR A 100 19.30 14.28 -2.56
CA THR A 100 19.39 13.00 -1.84
C THR A 100 20.83 12.68 -1.44
N ARG A 101 21.78 12.82 -2.38
CA ARG A 101 23.20 12.53 -2.11
C ARG A 101 23.83 13.55 -1.16
N THR A 102 23.47 14.83 -1.28
CA THR A 102 23.93 15.88 -0.36
C THR A 102 23.40 15.62 1.04
N TYR A 103 22.13 15.24 1.17
CA TYR A 103 21.51 14.94 2.45
C TYR A 103 22.13 13.71 3.12
N LEU A 104 22.35 12.62 2.37
CA LEU A 104 22.95 11.39 2.90
C LEU A 104 24.47 11.47 3.08
N GLY A 105 25.17 12.37 2.39
CA GLY A 105 26.63 12.38 2.34
C GLY A 105 27.20 11.18 1.58
N ALA A 106 28.48 10.85 1.81
CA ALA A 106 29.12 9.70 1.15
C ALA A 106 28.57 8.36 1.69
N PRO A 107 28.51 7.28 0.88
CA PRO A 107 28.14 5.96 1.36
C PRO A 107 29.09 5.42 2.43
N ASN A 108 28.53 4.89 3.51
CA ASN A 108 29.25 4.19 4.57
C ASN A 108 29.30 2.68 4.25
N GLN A 109 30.50 2.14 4.08
CA GLN A 109 30.69 0.72 3.73
C GLN A 109 30.27 -0.25 4.84
N ALA A 110 30.26 0.18 6.11
CA ALA A 110 29.90 -0.69 7.23
C ALA A 110 28.39 -0.80 7.42
N THR A 111 27.65 0.31 7.23
CA THR A 111 26.20 0.34 7.44
C THR A 111 25.40 0.24 6.14
N GLY A 112 26.03 0.53 5.00
CA GLY A 112 25.36 0.72 3.72
C GLY A 112 24.52 2.00 3.64
N ARG A 113 24.56 2.88 4.64
CA ARG A 113 23.80 4.14 4.69
C ARG A 113 24.67 5.33 4.31
N GLY A 114 24.18 6.54 4.55
CA GLY A 114 24.93 7.78 4.46
C GLY A 114 26.00 7.95 5.53
N THR A 115 26.73 9.06 5.46
CA THR A 115 27.68 9.53 6.46
C THR A 115 27.30 10.95 6.92
N GLY A 116 27.91 11.43 8.00
CA GLY A 116 27.67 12.79 8.49
C GLY A 116 26.44 12.89 9.38
N ALA A 117 25.71 14.02 9.27
CA ALA A 117 24.64 14.39 10.19
C ALA A 117 23.38 13.51 10.11
N HIS A 118 23.23 12.74 9.02
CA HIS A 118 22.07 11.89 8.74
C HIS A 118 22.47 10.42 8.50
N ALA A 119 23.52 9.97 9.19
CA ALA A 119 24.04 8.60 9.05
C ALA A 119 23.11 7.51 9.61
N ASP A 120 22.13 7.91 10.42
CA ASP A 120 21.06 7.10 10.98
C ASP A 120 19.94 6.80 9.98
N VAL A 121 19.63 7.75 9.08
CA VAL A 121 18.57 7.64 8.07
C VAL A 121 18.65 6.32 7.29
N ASN A 122 17.55 5.59 7.31
CA ASN A 122 17.44 4.26 6.73
C ASN A 122 16.22 4.09 5.80
N VAL A 123 15.42 5.13 5.61
CA VAL A 123 14.34 5.19 4.63
C VAL A 123 14.39 6.52 3.89
N ILE A 124 14.32 6.47 2.55
CA ILE A 124 14.17 7.64 1.69
C ILE A 124 12.85 7.51 0.94
N VAL A 125 12.02 8.55 1.05
CA VAL A 125 10.79 8.68 0.30
C VAL A 125 10.83 10.00 -0.46
N TRP A 126 10.40 9.97 -1.71
CA TRP A 126 10.09 11.19 -2.44
C TRP A 126 8.68 11.10 -3.03
N SER A 127 7.98 12.22 -3.03
CA SER A 127 6.69 12.35 -3.70
C SER A 127 6.80 13.10 -5.02
N TRP A 128 5.78 12.96 -5.84
CA TRP A 128 5.55 13.77 -7.04
C TRP A 128 4.58 14.92 -6.71
N CYS A 129 4.67 16.02 -7.46
CA CYS A 129 3.56 16.96 -7.61
C CYS A 129 2.81 16.59 -8.89
N GLY A 130 2.82 17.42 -9.94
CA GLY A 130 2.16 17.12 -11.23
C GLY A 130 3.07 16.61 -12.36
N GLN A 131 4.37 16.42 -12.12
CA GLN A 131 5.37 16.25 -13.18
C GLN A 131 5.23 14.92 -13.93
N VAL A 132 4.61 13.90 -13.33
CA VAL A 132 4.39 12.60 -14.00
C VAL A 132 3.49 12.75 -15.23
N SER A 133 2.50 13.65 -15.21
CA SER A 133 1.55 13.85 -16.31
C SER A 133 2.21 14.21 -17.64
N SER A 134 3.40 14.81 -17.62
CA SER A 134 4.14 15.21 -18.82
C SER A 134 5.35 14.31 -19.14
N GLN A 135 5.62 13.27 -18.34
CA GLN A 135 6.71 12.35 -18.62
C GLN A 135 6.41 11.50 -19.85
N THR A 136 7.45 11.27 -20.64
CA THR A 136 7.49 10.20 -21.64
C THR A 136 7.93 8.90 -20.98
N GLU A 137 7.76 7.77 -21.65
CA GLU A 137 8.28 6.49 -21.18
C GLU A 137 9.79 6.53 -20.90
N ALA A 138 10.55 7.10 -21.85
CA ALA A 138 11.99 7.19 -21.77
C ALA A 138 12.43 8.13 -20.64
N SER A 139 11.81 9.31 -20.52
CA SER A 139 12.17 10.26 -19.47
C SER A 139 11.82 9.76 -18.08
N LEU A 140 10.71 9.02 -17.91
CA LEU A 140 10.38 8.40 -16.62
C LEU A 140 11.44 7.36 -16.20
N ILE A 141 11.98 6.61 -17.17
CA ILE A 141 13.07 5.66 -16.90
C ILE A 141 14.34 6.42 -16.52
N THR A 142 14.77 7.38 -17.34
CA THR A 142 16.08 8.04 -17.17
C THR A 142 16.12 9.00 -15.98
N ASN A 143 14.99 9.61 -15.63
CA ASN A 143 14.94 10.68 -14.64
C ASN A 143 14.44 10.21 -13.27
N TYR A 144 13.79 9.05 -13.19
CA TYR A 144 13.23 8.52 -11.95
C TYR A 144 13.63 7.06 -11.67
N LEU A 145 13.20 6.11 -12.51
CA LEU A 145 13.34 4.68 -12.19
C LEU A 145 14.80 4.21 -12.13
N ALA A 146 15.62 4.61 -13.11
CA ALA A 146 17.03 4.26 -13.13
C ALA A 146 17.84 4.98 -12.03
N PRO A 147 17.67 6.29 -11.77
CA PRO A 147 18.33 6.94 -10.64
C PRO A 147 17.92 6.37 -9.27
N MET A 148 16.65 6.03 -9.04
CA MET A 148 16.22 5.36 -7.81
C MET A 148 16.97 4.03 -7.63
N SER A 149 17.02 3.20 -8.67
CA SER A 149 17.77 1.93 -8.63
C SER A 149 19.28 2.11 -8.46
N GLN A 150 19.84 3.24 -8.91
CA GLN A 150 21.23 3.56 -8.67
C GLN A 150 21.47 3.96 -7.22
N LEU A 151 20.58 4.76 -6.61
CA LEU A 151 20.67 5.13 -5.20
C LEU A 151 20.57 3.91 -4.28
N GLU A 152 19.70 2.94 -4.59
CA GLU A 152 19.64 1.67 -3.84
C GLU A 152 20.95 0.88 -3.88
N LYS A 153 21.67 0.90 -5.02
CA LYS A 153 22.99 0.25 -5.13
C LYS A 153 24.06 1.00 -4.35
N ASP A 154 23.99 2.33 -4.37
CA ASP A 154 24.97 3.19 -3.73
C ASP A 154 24.80 3.19 -2.20
N TYR A 155 23.56 3.06 -1.69
CA TYR A 155 23.23 3.04 -0.27
C TYR A 155 22.41 1.77 0.09
N PRO A 156 23.04 0.58 0.11
CA PRO A 156 22.34 -0.69 0.31
C PRO A 156 21.72 -0.89 1.71
N GLY A 157 22.04 0.00 2.66
CA GLY A 157 21.46 0.04 4.01
C GLY A 157 20.24 0.95 4.14
N ILE A 158 19.78 1.56 3.04
CA ILE A 158 18.62 2.44 2.97
C ILE A 158 17.52 1.79 2.13
N LYS A 159 16.28 1.87 2.60
CA LYS A 159 15.08 1.48 1.87
C LYS A 159 14.59 2.69 1.06
N PHE A 160 14.64 2.59 -0.27
CA PHE A 160 14.12 3.63 -1.16
C PHE A 160 12.68 3.29 -1.57
N VAL A 161 11.75 4.19 -1.25
CA VAL A 161 10.32 4.01 -1.53
C VAL A 161 10.00 4.68 -2.86
N TYR A 162 9.49 3.90 -3.81
CA TYR A 162 8.93 4.41 -5.06
C TYR A 162 7.51 4.91 -4.82
N MET A 163 7.03 5.84 -5.65
CA MET A 163 5.71 6.44 -5.53
C MET A 163 5.12 6.71 -6.93
N THR A 164 3.83 6.43 -7.10
CA THR A 164 3.06 6.88 -8.28
C THR A 164 2.71 8.38 -8.16
N GLY A 165 2.29 9.01 -9.26
CA GLY A 165 1.74 10.37 -9.21
C GLY A 165 0.35 10.43 -8.58
N HIS A 166 -0.30 11.59 -8.60
CA HIS A 166 -1.73 11.71 -8.28
C HIS A 166 -2.61 11.30 -9.49
N LEU A 167 -3.92 11.51 -9.42
CA LEU A 167 -4.84 11.47 -10.55
C LEU A 167 -5.02 12.86 -11.16
N ASP A 168 -5.10 12.97 -12.48
CA ASP A 168 -5.38 14.23 -13.18
C ASP A 168 -6.70 14.21 -13.96
N GLY A 169 -7.46 13.11 -13.81
CA GLY A 169 -8.75 12.92 -14.42
C GLY A 169 -8.72 12.79 -15.94
N THR A 170 -7.61 12.30 -16.50
CA THR A 170 -7.51 11.89 -17.91
C THR A 170 -7.89 10.42 -18.15
N GLY A 171 -8.21 9.67 -17.09
CA GLY A 171 -8.72 8.30 -17.14
C GLY A 171 -7.69 7.26 -17.60
N ALA A 172 -8.14 6.04 -17.88
CA ALA A 172 -7.28 4.91 -18.23
C ALA A 172 -6.45 5.10 -19.51
N GLY A 173 -6.91 5.94 -20.45
CA GLY A 173 -6.18 6.29 -21.66
C GLY A 173 -5.18 7.45 -21.47
N GLY A 174 -5.21 8.10 -20.32
CA GLY A 174 -4.42 9.29 -20.00
C GLY A 174 -2.93 8.99 -19.82
N ASN A 175 -2.07 9.94 -20.19
CA ASN A 175 -0.63 9.75 -20.06
C ASN A 175 -0.21 9.49 -18.61
N LEU A 176 -0.78 10.21 -17.65
CA LEU A 176 -0.48 10.02 -16.23
C LEU A 176 -0.77 8.59 -15.76
N HIS A 177 -1.95 8.05 -16.09
CA HIS A 177 -2.28 6.66 -15.76
C HIS A 177 -1.26 5.69 -16.37
N ILE A 178 -0.93 5.85 -17.65
CA ILE A 178 0.06 4.98 -18.32
C ILE A 178 1.44 5.08 -17.67
N ARG A 179 1.87 6.27 -17.23
CA ARG A 179 3.14 6.44 -16.50
C ARG A 179 3.07 5.84 -15.09
N ASN A 180 1.94 5.92 -14.39
CA ASN A 180 1.74 5.25 -13.10
C ASN A 180 1.80 3.73 -13.26
N GLU A 181 1.18 3.16 -14.30
CA GLU A 181 1.32 1.74 -14.66
C GLU A 181 2.77 1.36 -14.96
N GLN A 182 3.55 2.24 -15.60
CA GLN A 182 4.97 2.01 -15.81
C GLN A 182 5.75 1.92 -14.49
N ILE A 183 5.46 2.79 -13.51
CA ILE A 183 6.07 2.75 -12.17
C ILE A 183 5.67 1.47 -11.43
N ARG A 184 4.37 1.12 -11.44
CA ARG A 184 3.84 -0.11 -10.84
C ARG A 184 4.53 -1.35 -11.40
N ASN A 185 4.55 -1.49 -12.72
CA ASN A 185 5.20 -2.61 -13.41
C ASN A 185 6.69 -2.72 -13.10
N TYR A 186 7.39 -1.58 -13.03
CA TYR A 186 8.79 -1.57 -12.62
C TYR A 186 8.97 -2.08 -11.19
N CYS A 187 8.15 -1.61 -10.26
CA CYS A 187 8.19 -2.05 -8.86
C CYS A 187 7.83 -3.53 -8.72
N TRP A 188 6.86 -4.00 -9.50
CA TRP A 188 6.47 -5.40 -9.51
C TRP A 188 7.57 -6.32 -10.01
N THR A 189 8.09 -6.02 -11.21
CA THR A 189 9.12 -6.83 -11.87
C THR A 189 10.41 -6.89 -11.04
N ASN A 190 10.77 -5.77 -10.40
CA ASN A 190 12.05 -5.65 -9.69
C ASN A 190 11.91 -5.77 -8.16
N LYS A 191 10.74 -6.22 -7.66
CA LYS A 191 10.46 -6.43 -6.23
C LYS A 191 10.79 -5.20 -5.35
N LYS A 192 10.36 -4.02 -5.79
CA LYS A 192 10.59 -2.75 -5.10
C LYS A 192 9.58 -2.50 -3.99
N ILE A 193 9.83 -1.44 -3.23
CA ILE A 193 8.89 -0.85 -2.27
C ILE A 193 8.12 0.25 -2.99
N LEU A 194 6.80 0.17 -3.03
CA LEU A 194 5.92 1.13 -3.67
C LEU A 194 4.87 1.66 -2.68
N TYR A 195 4.78 2.99 -2.59
CA TYR A 195 3.63 3.70 -2.06
C TYR A 195 2.77 4.17 -3.24
N ASP A 196 1.64 3.51 -3.47
CA ASP A 196 0.82 3.73 -4.65
C ASP A 196 -0.20 4.86 -4.43
N PHE A 197 0.30 6.08 -4.46
CA PHE A 197 -0.47 7.31 -4.23
C PHE A 197 -1.71 7.42 -5.14
N ALA A 198 -1.56 7.15 -6.44
CA ALA A 198 -2.67 7.18 -7.38
C ALA A 198 -3.71 6.09 -7.12
N ASP A 199 -3.28 4.89 -6.71
CA ASP A 199 -4.20 3.81 -6.40
C ASP A 199 -5.02 4.14 -5.15
N ILE A 200 -4.38 4.59 -4.06
CA ILE A 200 -5.07 5.03 -2.84
C ILE A 200 -6.11 6.14 -3.16
N GLU A 201 -5.79 7.07 -4.05
CA GLU A 201 -6.69 8.15 -4.47
C GLU A 201 -7.81 7.72 -5.42
N SER A 202 -7.73 6.50 -5.97
CA SER A 202 -8.72 5.97 -6.92
C SER A 202 -9.92 5.31 -6.25
N TYR A 203 -9.90 5.12 -4.93
CA TYR A 203 -10.91 4.35 -4.22
C TYR A 203 -11.42 5.10 -2.99
N ASP A 204 -12.71 4.93 -2.71
CA ASP A 204 -13.29 5.27 -1.42
C ASP A 204 -12.92 4.20 -0.36
N PRO A 205 -13.20 4.44 0.93
CA PRO A 205 -12.92 3.47 1.99
C PRO A 205 -13.57 2.10 1.81
N ASP A 206 -14.66 2.00 1.03
CA ASP A 206 -15.34 0.73 0.75
C ASP A 206 -14.57 -0.11 -0.29
N GLY A 207 -13.74 0.51 -1.12
CA GLY A 207 -12.88 -0.13 -2.11
C GLY A 207 -13.63 -0.77 -3.29
N GLN A 208 -14.93 -0.50 -3.43
CA GLN A 208 -15.78 -1.17 -4.43
C GLN A 208 -15.74 -0.48 -5.79
N VAL A 209 -15.48 0.84 -5.82
CA VAL A 209 -15.49 1.65 -7.04
C VAL A 209 -14.10 2.18 -7.31
N ASN A 210 -13.57 1.89 -8.51
CA ASN A 210 -12.36 2.53 -9.00
C ASN A 210 -12.74 3.83 -9.74
N TYR A 211 -12.63 4.96 -9.05
CA TYR A 211 -12.97 6.29 -9.56
C TYR A 211 -11.99 6.80 -10.62
N MET A 212 -10.77 6.25 -10.74
CA MET A 212 -9.87 6.61 -11.85
C MET A 212 -10.47 6.22 -13.22
N LEU A 213 -11.21 5.11 -13.27
CA LEU A 213 -11.95 4.71 -14.48
C LEU A 213 -13.10 5.68 -14.82
N LEU A 214 -13.57 6.43 -13.82
CA LEU A 214 -14.58 7.48 -13.94
C LEU A 214 -13.94 8.88 -14.07
N MET A 215 -12.72 8.93 -14.62
CA MET A 215 -11.98 10.18 -14.87
C MET A 215 -11.77 11.05 -13.62
N ALA A 216 -11.62 10.41 -12.45
CA ALA A 216 -11.39 11.14 -11.22
C ALA A 216 -10.07 11.93 -11.22
N ASN A 217 -10.06 13.12 -10.63
CA ASN A 217 -8.87 13.95 -10.44
C ASN A 217 -8.40 13.99 -8.98
N ASP A 218 -7.32 14.73 -8.73
CA ASP A 218 -6.70 14.94 -7.41
C ASP A 218 -7.63 15.62 -6.39
N ASN A 219 -8.62 16.37 -6.85
CA ASN A 219 -9.66 16.96 -6.01
C ASN A 219 -10.76 15.96 -5.59
N CYS A 220 -10.69 14.70 -6.03
CA CYS A 220 -11.70 13.64 -5.88
C CYS A 220 -12.97 13.84 -6.73
N ASP A 221 -12.94 14.78 -7.69
CA ASP A 221 -14.07 14.98 -8.61
C ASP A 221 -14.06 13.90 -9.69
N TYR A 222 -15.22 13.33 -10.06
CA TYR A 222 -15.36 12.26 -11.05
C TYR A 222 -16.57 12.47 -11.97
N ASP A 223 -16.54 11.83 -13.15
CA ASP A 223 -17.61 11.83 -14.16
C ASP A 223 -18.57 10.67 -13.87
N SER A 224 -19.76 10.99 -13.38
CA SER A 224 -20.69 9.99 -12.84
C SER A 224 -21.61 9.35 -13.86
N ASP A 225 -21.75 9.97 -15.04
CA ASP A 225 -22.64 9.54 -16.12
C ASP A 225 -21.89 9.25 -17.44
N GLY A 226 -20.57 9.47 -17.48
CA GLY A 226 -19.71 9.21 -18.62
C GLY A 226 -19.83 10.26 -19.73
N ASN A 227 -20.30 11.47 -19.41
CA ASN A 227 -20.51 12.54 -20.39
C ASN A 227 -19.23 13.36 -20.70
N GLY A 228 -18.11 13.08 -20.02
CA GLY A 228 -16.84 13.79 -20.14
C GLY A 228 -16.69 15.00 -19.22
N SER A 229 -17.67 15.27 -18.35
CA SER A 229 -17.65 16.32 -17.34
C SER A 229 -17.69 15.71 -15.96
N ARG A 230 -16.76 16.11 -15.09
CA ARG A 230 -16.80 15.74 -13.67
C ARG A 230 -17.91 16.51 -12.97
N ASP A 231 -18.93 15.81 -12.48
CA ASP A 231 -20.15 16.37 -11.90
C ASP A 231 -20.36 15.97 -10.43
N LYS A 232 -19.53 15.04 -9.91
CA LYS A 232 -19.59 14.55 -8.54
C LYS A 232 -18.22 14.50 -7.87
N ASN A 233 -18.22 14.32 -6.55
CA ASN A 233 -17.01 14.18 -5.74
C ASN A 233 -17.15 13.01 -4.77
N TRP A 234 -16.39 11.93 -4.99
CA TRP A 234 -16.57 10.68 -4.26
C TRP A 234 -16.28 10.81 -2.76
N ALA A 235 -15.26 11.62 -2.43
CA ALA A 235 -14.85 11.81 -1.04
C ALA A 235 -15.92 12.59 -0.27
N VAL A 236 -16.46 13.66 -0.86
CA VAL A 236 -17.54 14.45 -0.23
C VAL A 236 -18.81 13.62 -0.09
N GLU A 237 -19.17 12.82 -1.10
CA GLU A 237 -20.33 11.91 -1.02
C GLU A 237 -20.17 10.92 0.14
N TRP A 238 -19.00 10.28 0.27
CA TRP A 238 -18.72 9.35 1.38
C TRP A 238 -18.71 10.06 2.73
N GLN A 239 -18.09 11.24 2.83
CA GLN A 239 -18.08 12.04 4.06
C GLN A 239 -19.48 12.43 4.53
N ASN A 240 -20.40 12.72 3.61
CA ASN A 240 -21.77 13.10 3.94
C ASN A 240 -22.63 11.92 4.42
N SER A 241 -22.26 10.69 4.08
CA SER A 241 -22.94 9.47 4.55
C SER A 241 -22.32 8.87 5.82
N HIS A 242 -21.16 9.36 6.26
CA HIS A 242 -20.39 8.83 7.40
C HIS A 242 -20.13 9.88 8.49
N LYS A 243 -19.89 9.41 9.71
CA LYS A 243 -19.75 10.28 10.87
C LYS A 243 -18.32 10.76 11.07
N VAL A 244 -18.13 12.09 11.03
CA VAL A 244 -16.87 12.75 11.40
C VAL A 244 -16.48 12.42 12.84
N ASP A 245 -15.17 12.32 13.09
CA ASP A 245 -14.50 11.92 14.33
C ASP A 245 -14.82 10.48 14.80
N VAL A 246 -15.49 9.69 13.96
CA VAL A 246 -15.75 8.27 14.20
C VAL A 246 -15.23 7.41 13.06
N GLU A 247 -15.48 7.82 11.82
CA GLU A 247 -15.11 7.08 10.60
C GLU A 247 -14.09 7.84 9.74
N TRP A 248 -14.04 9.16 9.88
CA TRP A 248 -13.07 10.04 9.24
C TRP A 248 -12.89 11.33 10.06
N TYR A 249 -11.83 12.09 9.79
CA TYR A 249 -11.57 13.39 10.43
C TYR A 249 -11.24 14.47 9.40
N ALA A 250 -11.44 15.73 9.77
CA ALA A 250 -11.03 16.86 8.94
C ALA A 250 -9.51 17.06 9.02
N CYS A 251 -8.87 17.24 7.87
CA CYS A 251 -7.47 17.62 7.75
C CYS A 251 -7.26 18.53 6.53
N SER A 252 -6.21 19.37 6.57
CA SER A 252 -5.88 20.28 5.48
C SER A 252 -5.04 19.57 4.43
N THR A 253 -5.73 19.00 3.44
CA THR A 253 -5.13 18.19 2.38
C THR A 253 -4.97 19.04 1.11
N ALA A 254 -3.74 19.29 0.68
CA ALA A 254 -3.49 20.11 -0.50
C ALA A 254 -4.15 19.51 -1.75
N HIS A 255 -4.90 20.32 -2.51
CA HIS A 255 -5.57 19.95 -3.76
C HIS A 255 -6.62 18.83 -3.66
N SER A 256 -7.01 18.39 -2.45
CA SER A 256 -7.87 17.23 -2.27
C SER A 256 -8.83 17.38 -1.10
N GLN A 257 -9.66 16.36 -0.88
CA GLN A 257 -10.59 16.31 0.24
C GLN A 257 -9.94 15.68 1.49
N SER A 258 -10.45 16.00 2.68
CA SER A 258 -9.91 15.46 3.93
C SER A 258 -9.92 13.93 3.97
N LEU A 259 -10.97 13.28 3.47
CA LEU A 259 -11.04 11.81 3.47
C LEU A 259 -9.87 11.16 2.70
N ASN A 260 -9.54 11.67 1.52
CA ASN A 260 -8.39 11.17 0.74
C ASN A 260 -7.06 11.41 1.47
N GLY A 261 -6.94 12.55 2.17
CA GLY A 261 -5.80 12.80 3.08
C GLY A 261 -5.71 11.78 4.21
N ASN A 262 -6.85 11.42 4.82
CA ASN A 262 -6.89 10.40 5.87
C ASN A 262 -6.43 9.04 5.36
N LEU A 263 -6.93 8.61 4.19
CA LEU A 263 -6.54 7.33 3.55
C LEU A 263 -5.03 7.29 3.28
N LYS A 264 -4.45 8.39 2.79
CA LYS A 264 -3.00 8.50 2.59
C LYS A 264 -2.22 8.48 3.92
N GLY A 265 -2.74 9.13 4.96
CA GLY A 265 -2.17 9.05 6.30
C GLY A 265 -2.19 7.62 6.87
N PHE A 266 -3.28 6.88 6.64
CA PHE A 266 -3.42 5.49 7.06
C PHE A 266 -2.46 4.57 6.29
N ALA A 267 -2.42 4.70 4.97
CA ALA A 267 -1.50 3.99 4.10
C ALA A 267 -0.03 4.26 4.45
N ALA A 268 0.31 5.48 4.87
CA ALA A 268 1.66 5.79 5.34
C ALA A 268 2.03 4.97 6.58
N TRP A 269 1.13 4.85 7.56
CA TRP A 269 1.38 4.01 8.72
C TRP A 269 1.49 2.52 8.38
N HIS A 270 0.71 2.04 7.40
CA HIS A 270 0.94 0.70 6.83
C HIS A 270 2.33 0.60 6.22
N LEU A 271 2.79 1.57 5.42
CA LEU A 271 4.16 1.58 4.89
C LEU A 271 5.21 1.51 6.01
N TRP A 272 5.13 2.36 7.03
CA TRP A 272 6.11 2.41 8.12
C TRP A 272 6.19 1.08 8.87
N THR A 273 5.04 0.52 9.22
CA THR A 273 5.00 -0.77 9.92
C THR A 273 5.48 -1.93 9.05
N ARG A 274 5.16 -1.95 7.76
CA ARG A 274 5.68 -2.95 6.80
C ARG A 274 7.20 -2.84 6.64
N LEU A 275 7.74 -1.62 6.60
CA LEU A 275 9.18 -1.40 6.58
C LEU A 275 9.87 -1.83 7.88
N ALA A 276 9.15 -1.85 8.99
CA ALA A 276 9.60 -2.38 10.28
C ALA A 276 9.33 -3.88 10.46
N ASN A 277 9.18 -4.62 9.35
CA ASN A 277 8.98 -6.07 9.31
C ASN A 277 7.64 -6.56 9.89
N TRP A 278 6.63 -5.70 9.97
CA TRP A 278 5.26 -6.21 10.07
C TRP A 278 4.88 -6.82 8.71
N GLU A 279 4.45 -8.08 8.69
CA GLU A 279 4.05 -8.75 7.44
C GLU A 279 2.75 -8.17 6.85
N GLY A 280 2.02 -7.37 7.64
CA GLY A 280 0.67 -6.90 7.31
C GLY A 280 -0.38 -7.95 7.62
N ILE A 281 -1.64 -7.56 7.54
CA ILE A 281 -2.72 -8.54 7.39
C ILE A 281 -2.69 -8.97 5.93
N SER A 282 -2.26 -10.19 5.66
CA SER A 282 -2.44 -10.76 4.33
C SER A 282 -3.94 -10.84 4.06
N GLY A 283 -4.48 -9.90 3.30
CA GLY A 283 -5.79 -10.06 2.69
C GLY A 283 -5.80 -11.38 1.94
N ILE A 284 -6.89 -12.13 2.02
CA ILE A 284 -7.12 -13.31 1.19
C ILE A 284 -7.44 -12.76 -0.21
N HIS A 285 -6.42 -12.37 -0.96
CA HIS A 285 -6.57 -11.92 -2.34
C HIS A 285 -6.82 -13.14 -3.24
N ASP A 286 -7.78 -13.02 -4.16
CA ASP A 286 -7.77 -13.82 -5.38
C ASP A 286 -6.52 -13.42 -6.18
N ARG A 287 -5.44 -14.16 -5.97
CA ARG A 287 -4.28 -14.10 -6.87
C ARG A 287 -4.73 -14.61 -8.23
N ASN A 288 -4.99 -13.68 -9.16
CA ASN A 288 -4.92 -13.94 -10.61
C ASN A 288 -3.45 -14.13 -11.05
N VAL A 289 -2.72 -14.99 -10.35
CA VAL A 289 -1.59 -15.71 -10.94
C VAL A 289 -2.24 -16.81 -11.78
N GLU A 290 -1.72 -17.14 -12.96
CA GLU A 290 -2.11 -18.39 -13.65
C GLU A 290 -1.95 -19.56 -12.66
N THR A 291 -3.03 -19.94 -11.97
CA THR A 291 -2.93 -20.88 -10.86
C THR A 291 -2.65 -22.25 -11.42
N ALA A 292 -1.61 -22.90 -10.92
CA ALA A 292 -1.31 -24.32 -11.16
C ALA A 292 -2.39 -25.27 -10.58
N TYR A 293 -3.54 -24.75 -10.19
CA TYR A 293 -4.66 -25.48 -9.64
C TYR A 293 -6.01 -24.79 -9.91
N ARG A 294 -7.10 -25.55 -9.84
CA ARG A 294 -8.49 -25.09 -9.93
C ARG A 294 -9.31 -25.72 -8.81
N ILE A 295 -10.18 -24.95 -8.18
CA ILE A 295 -11.09 -25.43 -7.13
C ILE A 295 -12.52 -25.12 -7.58
N TYR A 296 -13.36 -26.14 -7.72
CA TYR A 296 -14.71 -26.01 -8.26
C TYR A 296 -15.63 -27.16 -7.83
N PRO A 297 -16.97 -27.01 -7.87
CA PRO A 297 -17.67 -25.74 -8.05
C PRO A 297 -17.45 -24.81 -6.85
N ASN A 298 -17.65 -23.51 -7.05
CA ASN A 298 -17.75 -22.54 -5.97
C ASN A 298 -18.88 -21.56 -6.36
N PRO A 299 -20.04 -21.58 -5.67
CA PRO A 299 -20.33 -22.36 -4.47
C PRO A 299 -20.36 -23.89 -4.68
N PHE A 300 -20.12 -24.65 -3.61
CA PHE A 300 -20.15 -26.12 -3.61
C PHE A 300 -21.25 -26.67 -2.70
N SER A 301 -21.68 -27.91 -2.96
CA SER A 301 -22.74 -28.56 -2.18
C SER A 301 -22.30 -29.91 -1.60
N GLN A 302 -22.31 -30.98 -2.40
CA GLN A 302 -21.98 -32.34 -1.93
C GLN A 302 -20.50 -32.69 -2.06
N GLU A 303 -19.82 -32.02 -3.00
CA GLU A 303 -18.43 -32.28 -3.33
C GLU A 303 -17.71 -31.00 -3.73
N LEU A 304 -16.41 -30.99 -3.51
CA LEU A 304 -15.47 -29.97 -3.95
C LEU A 304 -14.36 -30.65 -4.74
N ILE A 305 -14.13 -30.22 -5.97
CA ILE A 305 -13.08 -30.72 -6.84
C ILE A 305 -11.87 -29.80 -6.72
N ILE A 306 -10.71 -30.39 -6.48
CA ILE A 306 -9.42 -29.72 -6.48
C ILE A 306 -8.58 -30.36 -7.56
N GLU A 307 -8.27 -29.59 -8.60
CA GLU A 307 -7.47 -30.03 -9.74
C GLU A 307 -6.12 -29.34 -9.70
N THR A 308 -5.02 -30.10 -9.56
CA THR A 308 -3.64 -29.58 -9.58
C THR A 308 -2.93 -29.97 -10.87
N ASN A 309 -1.80 -29.33 -11.17
CA ASN A 309 -0.91 -29.66 -12.30
C ASN A 309 -0.22 -31.05 -12.24
N GLY A 310 -0.73 -31.97 -11.42
CA GLY A 310 -0.20 -33.34 -11.25
C GLY A 310 0.75 -33.52 -10.07
N ASN A 311 1.33 -32.45 -9.52
CA ASN A 311 2.13 -32.53 -8.31
C ASN A 311 1.25 -32.69 -7.07
N SER A 312 1.71 -33.55 -6.15
CA SER A 312 1.08 -33.76 -4.85
C SER A 312 1.17 -32.49 -4.00
N LYS A 313 0.04 -32.06 -3.43
CA LYS A 313 -0.06 -30.92 -2.52
C LYS A 313 -0.82 -31.32 -1.26
N ASP A 314 -0.37 -30.85 -0.11
CA ASP A 314 -1.11 -30.91 1.15
C ASP A 314 -2.34 -30.02 1.03
N PHE A 315 -3.46 -30.50 1.55
CA PHE A 315 -4.76 -29.87 1.48
C PHE A 315 -5.38 -29.81 2.88
N GLU A 316 -5.89 -28.64 3.24
CA GLU A 316 -6.74 -28.45 4.42
C GLU A 316 -7.97 -27.62 4.01
N LEU A 317 -9.13 -27.99 4.54
CA LEU A 317 -10.35 -27.21 4.48
C LEU A 317 -10.66 -26.69 5.88
N LEU A 318 -10.72 -25.38 6.04
CA LEU A 318 -10.94 -24.71 7.31
C LEU A 318 -12.32 -24.06 7.32
N ASN A 319 -13.04 -24.14 8.43
CA ASN A 319 -14.27 -23.38 8.62
C ASN A 319 -13.98 -21.90 8.97
N ALA A 320 -15.04 -21.09 9.05
CA ALA A 320 -14.93 -19.65 9.37
C ALA A 320 -14.28 -19.34 10.74
N CYS A 321 -14.19 -20.30 11.65
CA CYS A 321 -13.50 -20.16 12.94
C CYS A 321 -12.01 -20.58 12.87
N GLY A 322 -11.50 -20.94 11.69
CA GLY A 322 -10.13 -21.41 11.49
C GLY A 322 -9.90 -22.87 11.88
N GLN A 323 -10.95 -23.66 12.12
CA GLN A 323 -10.80 -25.08 12.45
C GLN A 323 -10.69 -25.91 11.18
N VAL A 324 -9.68 -26.78 11.11
CA VAL A 324 -9.54 -27.77 10.02
C VAL A 324 -10.65 -28.81 10.12
N VAL A 325 -11.53 -28.84 9.13
CA VAL A 325 -12.67 -29.78 9.05
C VAL A 325 -12.40 -30.97 8.13
N ILE A 326 -11.52 -30.81 7.13
CA ILE A 326 -11.04 -31.88 6.24
C ILE A 326 -9.57 -31.61 5.96
N GLN A 327 -8.74 -32.64 5.91
CA GLN A 327 -7.34 -32.53 5.49
C GLN A 327 -6.89 -33.77 4.73
N GLY A 328 -5.85 -33.65 3.93
CA GLY A 328 -5.27 -34.75 3.18
C GLY A 328 -4.26 -34.27 2.15
N THR A 329 -4.12 -35.04 1.08
CA THR A 329 -3.21 -34.73 -0.03
C THR A 329 -3.98 -34.84 -1.33
N VAL A 330 -3.76 -33.90 -2.25
CA VAL A 330 -4.40 -33.85 -3.57
C VAL A 330 -3.37 -33.89 -4.69
N SER A 331 -3.67 -34.59 -5.77
CA SER A 331 -2.82 -34.66 -6.98
C SER A 331 -3.68 -34.86 -8.22
N GLY A 332 -3.43 -34.09 -9.29
CA GLY A 332 -4.30 -34.11 -10.46
C GLY A 332 -5.72 -33.69 -10.06
N LYS A 333 -6.75 -34.34 -10.61
CA LYS A 333 -8.15 -34.09 -10.25
C LYS A 333 -8.57 -34.94 -9.05
N THR A 334 -8.81 -34.29 -7.90
CA THR A 334 -9.24 -34.94 -6.65
C THR A 334 -10.62 -34.42 -6.24
N THR A 335 -11.53 -35.33 -5.90
CA THR A 335 -12.87 -34.97 -5.38
C THR A 335 -12.91 -35.14 -3.87
N VAL A 336 -13.24 -34.06 -3.16
CA VAL A 336 -13.41 -34.01 -1.70
C VAL A 336 -14.90 -34.04 -1.39
N GLN A 337 -15.34 -35.01 -0.60
CA GLN A 337 -16.76 -35.13 -0.20
C GLN A 337 -17.06 -34.17 0.96
N THR A 338 -18.08 -33.34 0.78
CA THR A 338 -18.40 -32.22 1.69
C THR A 338 -19.86 -32.17 2.13
N GLY A 339 -20.65 -33.21 1.81
CA GLY A 339 -22.08 -33.28 2.14
C GLY A 339 -22.43 -33.13 3.63
N ASN A 340 -21.50 -33.45 4.53
CA ASN A 340 -21.70 -33.35 5.99
C ASN A 340 -21.32 -31.99 6.58
N LEU A 341 -20.77 -31.07 5.79
CA LEU A 341 -20.40 -29.74 6.24
C LEU A 341 -21.64 -28.85 6.34
N ALA A 342 -21.60 -27.83 7.21
CA ALA A 342 -22.66 -26.83 7.28
C ALA A 342 -22.53 -25.84 6.11
N SER A 343 -23.64 -25.23 5.69
CA SER A 343 -23.59 -24.10 4.74
C SER A 343 -22.81 -22.94 5.35
N GLY A 344 -22.00 -22.24 4.55
CA GLY A 344 -21.19 -21.12 5.02
C GLY A 344 -19.84 -20.98 4.34
N LEU A 345 -19.03 -20.10 4.90
CA LEU A 345 -17.70 -19.77 4.42
C LEU A 345 -16.66 -20.82 4.84
N TYR A 346 -15.86 -21.26 3.88
CA TYR A 346 -14.69 -22.11 4.13
C TYR A 346 -13.45 -21.55 3.42
N LEU A 347 -12.28 -21.93 3.94
CA LEU A 347 -10.98 -21.66 3.33
C LEU A 347 -10.34 -22.98 2.93
N VAL A 348 -9.88 -23.07 1.69
CA VAL A 348 -8.99 -24.14 1.23
C VAL A 348 -7.57 -23.65 1.38
N ARG A 349 -6.73 -24.40 2.08
CA ARG A 349 -5.28 -24.24 2.06
C ARG A 349 -4.67 -25.33 1.19
N LEU A 350 -3.83 -24.94 0.23
CA LEU A 350 -3.02 -25.85 -0.58
C LEU A 350 -1.54 -25.54 -0.39
N GLY A 351 -0.73 -26.53 -0.03
CA GLY A 351 0.68 -26.29 0.21
C GLY A 351 1.62 -27.48 0.02
N ASN A 352 2.91 -27.21 0.09
CA ASN A 352 4.00 -28.14 0.35
C ASN A 352 5.12 -27.34 1.07
N ILE A 353 6.33 -27.89 1.21
CA ILE A 353 7.45 -27.23 1.91
C ILE A 353 7.81 -25.86 1.29
N ASP A 354 7.58 -25.67 -0.02
CA ASP A 354 8.01 -24.49 -0.77
C ASP A 354 6.85 -23.56 -1.19
N PHE A 355 5.60 -23.91 -0.88
CA PHE A 355 4.40 -23.25 -1.40
C PHE A 355 3.25 -23.35 -0.39
N THR A 356 2.52 -22.27 -0.16
CA THR A 356 1.23 -22.30 0.54
C THR A 356 0.33 -21.24 -0.06
N GLU A 357 -0.88 -21.63 -0.47
CA GLU A 357 -1.92 -20.75 -1.02
C GLU A 357 -3.24 -21.01 -0.29
N TYR A 358 -4.08 -19.98 -0.25
CA TYR A 358 -5.41 -20.03 0.35
C TYR A 358 -6.47 -19.61 -0.67
N SER A 359 -7.60 -20.31 -0.72
CA SER A 359 -8.74 -19.97 -1.57
C SER A 359 -10.03 -19.95 -0.77
N LYS A 360 -10.84 -18.91 -0.97
CA LYS A 360 -12.16 -18.77 -0.35
C LYS A 360 -13.21 -19.56 -1.14
N ILE A 361 -14.00 -20.37 -0.45
CA ILE A 361 -15.11 -21.10 -1.07
C ILE A 361 -16.38 -21.03 -0.21
N ILE A 362 -17.54 -21.09 -0.86
CA ILE A 362 -18.85 -20.99 -0.22
C ILE A 362 -19.56 -22.33 -0.34
N LYS A 363 -20.03 -22.86 0.80
CA LYS A 363 -20.92 -24.02 0.83
C LYS A 363 -22.37 -23.57 0.83
N GLU A 364 -23.14 -24.03 -0.15
CA GLU A 364 -24.61 -23.94 -0.18
C GLU A 364 -25.25 -25.00 0.72
#